data_AF-A0A829R4V9-F1
#
_entry.id   AF-A0A829R4V9-F1
#
_cell.length_a   1.000
_cell.length_b   1.000
_cell.length_c   1.000
_cell.angle_alpha   90.00
_cell.angle_beta   90.00
_cell.angle_gamma   90.00
#
_symmetry.space_group_name_H-M   'P 1'
#
loop_
_entity.id
_entity.type
_entity.pdbx_description
1 polymer ?
#
loop_
_entity_poly.entity_id
_entity_poly.type
_entity_poly.pdbx_seq_one_letter_code
_entity_poly.pdbx_strand_id
1 'polypeptide(L)'
;MNKKWWQETVIYQIYPRSFYDSNQDGVGDLQGIIRKLPYLEKLGIGAIWLSPVCASPNDDNGYDISDYQAIAPEYGTMQIWTH
;
A
#
# COMPACT_ATOMS: atom_id res chain seq x y z
N MET A 1 6.46 -31.60 -8.69
CA MET A 1 6.64 -30.44 -7.80
C MET A 1 5.28 -29.86 -7.47
N ASN A 2 5.00 -29.53 -6.21
CA ASN A 2 3.77 -28.82 -5.84
C ASN A 2 3.90 -27.35 -6.25
N LYS A 3 3.01 -26.89 -7.13
CA LYS A 3 2.92 -25.48 -7.52
C LYS A 3 2.66 -24.61 -6.29
N LYS A 4 3.38 -23.50 -6.18
CA LYS A 4 3.20 -22.49 -5.12
C LYS A 4 2.30 -21.38 -5.65
N TRP A 5 1.47 -20.80 -4.79
CA TRP A 5 0.51 -19.75 -5.18
C TRP A 5 1.18 -18.59 -5.95
N TRP A 6 2.37 -18.17 -5.53
CA TRP A 6 3.11 -17.05 -6.12
C TRP A 6 3.66 -17.33 -7.52
N GLN A 7 3.74 -18.60 -7.95
CA GLN A 7 4.25 -18.97 -9.28
C GLN A 7 3.25 -18.65 -10.40
N GLU A 8 1.97 -18.48 -10.06
CA GLU A 8 0.88 -18.24 -11.00
C GLU A 8 0.11 -16.94 -10.69
N THR A 9 0.57 -16.17 -9.70
CA THR A 9 -0.09 -14.96 -9.25
C THR A 9 0.38 -13.73 -10.03
N VAL A 10 -0.58 -12.94 -10.51
CA VAL A 10 -0.31 -11.58 -10.99
C VAL A 10 -0.15 -10.65 -9.78
N ILE A 11 1.02 -10.03 -9.66
CA ILE A 11 1.34 -9.04 -8.61
C ILE A 11 1.16 -7.65 -9.18
N TYR A 12 0.46 -6.78 -8.45
CA TYR A 12 0.29 -5.36 -8.78
C TYR A 12 1.05 -4.51 -7.78
N GLN A 13 1.98 -3.69 -8.26
CA GLN A 13 2.70 -2.77 -7.41
C GLN A 13 1.90 -1.47 -7.22
N ILE A 14 1.78 -1.02 -5.96
CA ILE A 14 1.18 0.27 -5.61
C ILE A 14 2.26 1.17 -5.01
N TYR A 15 2.33 2.39 -5.52
CA TYR A 15 3.02 3.50 -4.88
C TYR A 15 1.99 4.36 -4.13
N PRO A 16 1.88 4.25 -2.79
CA PRO A 16 0.75 4.77 -2.01
C PRO A 16 0.47 6.25 -2.28
N ARG A 17 1.53 7.07 -2.19
CA ARG A 17 1.50 8.53 -2.34
C ARG A 17 0.85 9.02 -3.64
N SER A 18 0.82 8.22 -4.70
CA SER A 18 0.28 8.62 -6.01
C SER A 18 -0.85 7.74 -6.51
N PHE A 19 -1.37 6.82 -5.68
CA PHE A 19 -2.41 5.88 -6.13
C PHE A 19 -3.82 6.46 -6.00
N TYR A 20 -4.23 6.82 -4.79
CA TYR A 20 -5.55 7.42 -4.56
C TYR A 20 -5.58 8.20 -3.25
N ASP A 21 -5.81 9.50 -3.35
CA ASP A 21 -6.03 10.40 -2.22
C ASP A 21 -7.51 10.34 -1.81
N SER A 22 -7.78 9.94 -0.57
CA SER A 22 -9.13 9.73 -0.06
C SER A 22 -9.64 10.88 0.81
N ASN A 23 -8.75 11.75 1.27
CA ASN A 23 -9.00 12.85 2.21
C ASN A 23 -8.80 14.25 1.57
N GLN A 24 -8.31 14.31 0.32
CA GLN A 24 -8.06 15.51 -0.49
C GLN A 24 -6.89 16.38 0.00
N ASP A 25 -5.86 15.80 0.61
CA ASP A 25 -4.65 16.52 1.03
C ASP A 25 -3.53 16.57 -0.03
N GLY A 26 -3.73 15.91 -1.18
CA GLY A 26 -2.78 15.82 -2.28
C GLY A 26 -1.86 14.60 -2.23
N VAL A 27 -2.00 13.73 -1.21
CA VAL A 27 -1.22 12.51 -1.02
C VAL A 27 -2.14 11.29 -0.98
N GLY A 28 -1.79 10.25 -1.74
CA GLY A 28 -2.52 8.99 -1.69
C GLY A 28 -2.32 8.25 -0.37
N ASP A 29 -3.38 7.61 0.13
CA ASP A 29 -3.44 7.04 1.48
C ASP A 29 -3.98 5.59 1.50
N LEU A 30 -3.88 4.92 2.66
CA LEU A 30 -4.33 3.53 2.81
C LEU A 30 -5.85 3.38 2.60
N GLN A 31 -6.64 4.36 3.03
CA GLN A 31 -8.09 4.32 2.86
C GLN A 31 -8.48 4.41 1.38
N GLY A 32 -7.69 5.14 0.60
CA GLY A 32 -7.78 5.21 -0.85
C GLY A 32 -7.48 3.88 -1.52
N ILE A 33 -6.44 3.18 -1.06
CA ILE A 33 -6.15 1.82 -1.53
C ILE A 33 -7.33 0.88 -1.25
N ILE A 34 -7.86 0.91 -0.02
CA ILE A 34 -9.03 0.10 0.38
C ILE A 34 -10.22 0.37 -0.55
N ARG A 35 -10.51 1.65 -0.88
CA ARG A 35 -11.59 2.04 -1.80
C ARG A 35 -11.41 1.50 -3.23
N LYS A 36 -10.20 1.12 -3.62
CA LYS A 36 -9.90 0.57 -4.95
C LYS A 36 -9.72 -0.94 -4.98
N LEU A 37 -9.82 -1.64 -3.84
CA LEU A 37 -9.81 -3.10 -3.82
C LEU A 37 -10.82 -3.74 -4.78
N PRO A 38 -12.08 -3.25 -4.93
CA PRO A 38 -13.01 -3.81 -5.93
C PRO A 38 -12.53 -3.66 -7.38
N TYR A 39 -11.80 -2.58 -7.69
CA TYR A 39 -11.19 -2.40 -9.01
C TYR A 39 -10.04 -3.40 -9.24
N LEU A 40 -9.19 -3.58 -8.24
CA LEU A 40 -8.04 -4.49 -8.30
C LEU A 40 -8.50 -5.96 -8.38
N GLU A 41 -9.55 -6.32 -7.65
CA GLU A 41 -10.21 -7.62 -7.75
C GLU A 41 -10.75 -7.84 -9.17
N LYS A 42 -11.48 -6.85 -9.73
CA LYS A 42 -11.97 -6.92 -11.11
C LYS A 42 -10.85 -7.05 -12.14
N LEU A 43 -9.69 -6.45 -11.89
CA LEU A 43 -8.50 -6.58 -12.73
C LEU A 43 -7.92 -8.00 -12.71
N GLY A 44 -8.20 -8.78 -11.65
CA GLY A 44 -7.77 -10.17 -11.51
C GLY A 44 -6.39 -10.35 -10.87
N ILE A 45 -5.93 -9.39 -10.06
CA ILE A 45 -4.65 -9.50 -9.36
C ILE A 45 -4.79 -10.46 -8.17
N GLY A 46 -3.73 -11.18 -7.82
CA GLY A 46 -3.72 -12.07 -6.65
C GLY A 46 -2.92 -11.54 -5.46
N ALA A 47 -2.05 -10.55 -5.68
CA ALA A 47 -1.29 -9.91 -4.61
C ALA A 47 -0.96 -8.46 -4.94
N ILE A 48 -0.83 -7.64 -3.89
CA ILE A 48 -0.37 -6.26 -3.96
C ILE A 48 1.05 -6.21 -3.41
N TRP A 49 1.98 -5.65 -4.17
CA TRP A 49 3.26 -5.20 -3.65
C TRP A 49 3.15 -3.72 -3.30
N LEU A 50 3.13 -3.41 -2.01
CA LEU A 50 3.03 -2.04 -1.54
C LEU A 50 4.43 -1.45 -1.34
N SER A 51 4.67 -0.28 -1.93
CA SER A 51 5.84 0.53 -1.60
C SER A 51 5.75 0.99 -0.12
N PRO A 52 6.85 1.45 0.51
CA PRO A 52 6.87 1.69 1.95
C PRO A 52 5.75 2.62 2.45
N VAL A 53 5.12 2.21 3.55
CA VAL A 53 4.10 2.99 4.29
C VAL A 53 4.45 3.19 5.76
N CYS A 54 5.61 2.68 6.19
CA CYS A 54 6.10 2.82 7.56
C CYS A 54 6.53 4.27 7.83
N ALA A 55 6.58 4.66 9.10
CA ALA A 55 7.07 5.98 9.50
C ALA A 55 8.49 6.22 8.97
N SER A 56 8.71 7.41 8.41
CA SER A 56 9.93 7.79 7.72
C SER A 56 10.11 9.32 7.75
N PRO A 57 11.35 9.83 7.77
CA PRO A 57 11.64 11.23 7.48
C PRO A 57 11.26 11.65 6.05
N ASN A 58 11.08 10.68 5.15
CA ASN A 58 10.78 10.84 3.73
C ASN A 58 11.93 11.50 2.92
N ASP A 59 13.18 11.32 3.33
CA ASP A 59 14.34 11.74 2.53
C ASP A 59 14.47 10.88 1.25
N ASP A 60 13.97 9.64 1.28
CA ASP A 60 13.87 8.72 0.14
C ASP A 60 12.45 8.13 -0.01
N ASN A 61 11.43 8.99 0.08
CA ASN A 61 10.02 8.64 -0.13
C ASN A 61 9.53 7.41 0.64
N GLY A 62 10.02 7.20 1.87
CA GLY A 62 9.60 6.11 2.75
C GLY A 62 10.55 4.91 2.77
N TYR A 63 11.56 4.85 1.91
CA TYR A 63 12.57 3.78 1.96
C TYR A 63 13.58 4.00 3.11
N ASP A 64 13.70 5.23 3.61
CA ASP A 64 14.43 5.64 4.81
C ASP A 64 13.54 5.50 6.06
N ILE A 65 13.30 4.27 6.52
CA ILE A 65 12.37 3.97 7.61
C ILE A 65 12.93 4.41 8.98
N SER A 66 12.13 5.15 9.76
CA SER A 66 12.45 5.53 11.15
C SER A 66 11.80 4.62 12.19
N ASP A 67 10.62 4.06 11.90
CA ASP A 67 9.96 3.05 12.74
C ASP A 67 9.21 2.04 11.87
N TYR A 68 9.67 0.79 11.90
CA TYR A 68 9.10 -0.33 11.13
C TYR A 68 7.73 -0.82 11.63
N GLN A 69 7.28 -0.38 12.80
CA GLN A 69 6.01 -0.80 13.42
C GLN A 69 4.97 0.31 13.46
N ALA A 70 5.29 1.50 12.95
CA ALA A 70 4.39 2.63 12.84
C ALA A 70 4.09 2.95 11.37
N ILE A 71 2.86 3.35 11.07
CA ILE A 71 2.48 3.88 9.75
C ILE A 71 2.80 5.36 9.69
N ALA A 72 3.29 5.83 8.52
CA ALA A 72 3.53 7.24 8.27
C ALA A 72 2.20 8.03 8.35
N PRO A 73 2.14 9.16 9.06
CA PRO A 73 0.89 9.90 9.30
C PRO A 73 0.16 10.30 8.01
N GLU A 74 0.88 10.57 6.92
CA GLU A 74 0.27 10.91 5.62
C GLU A 74 -0.51 9.75 4.98
N TYR A 75 -0.25 8.51 5.37
CA TYR A 75 -0.94 7.33 4.82
C TYR A 75 -2.08 6.84 5.71
N GLY A 76 -2.18 7.36 6.94
CA GLY A 76 -3.21 7.02 7.91
C GLY A 76 -2.64 6.51 9.23
N THR A 77 -3.28 5.49 9.80
CA THR A 77 -2.93 4.96 11.13
C THR A 77 -2.79 3.44 11.11
N MET A 78 -2.18 2.90 12.17
CA MET A 78 -2.13 1.45 12.38
C MET A 78 -3.51 0.79 12.40
N GLN A 79 -4.56 1.50 12.84
CA GLN A 79 -5.91 0.93 12.81
C GLN A 79 -6.39 0.64 11.38
N ILE A 80 -6.10 1.55 10.43
CA ILE A 80 -6.45 1.37 9.01
C ILE A 80 -5.63 0.22 8.40
N TRP A 81 -4.35 0.08 8.78
CA TRP A 81 -3.50 -1.01 8.31
C TRP A 81 -3.98 -2.40 8.73
N THR A 82 -4.56 -2.52 9.93
CA THR A 82 -4.99 -3.80 10.50
C THR A 82 -6.40 -4.25 10.10
N HIS A 83 -7.19 -3.38 9.46
CA HIS A 83 -8.60 -3.62 9.14
C HIS A 83 -8.78 -4.06 7.68
#